data_AF-A0A510ICJ5-F1
#
_entry.id   AF-A0A510ICJ5-F1
#
_cell.length_a   1.000
_cell.length_b   1.000
_cell.length_c   1.000
_cell.angle_alpha   90.00
_cell.angle_beta   90.00
_cell.angle_gamma   90.00
#
_symmetry.space_group_name_H-M   'P 1'
#
loop_
_entity.id
_entity.type
_entity.pdbx_description
1 polymer ?
#
loop_
_entity_poly.entity_id
_entity_poly.type
_entity_poly.pdbx_seq_one_letter_code
_entity_poly.pdbx_strand_id
1 'polypeptide(L)'
;MIDCGELQNQSLAALSKRLGISDRYLRMLFEQYLGMSPKQYAQYQQLMFAKQLLHSSSMSVTEIGFAAGFNSTRRFNDAFQKILQLTPSQIRRKEFDGMGTNRIVLPYRGALNWQHMLDFYRLRAIEGVEQVTEDAYLRNVSLDDCQARFKVTQGEGYLEMAFDIEDVTKLLSLVTGVRRMFDLDADICTVEQHLEYIAPGLVKTQGIRIPGVWSAWEAGVRAVLGQQVSVKAAIGQLNLLVETLSNDQQVSHFPTPEAIACADVSFLRMPQSRKDTLVRFAQYMQQNPEADPQQWLELKGIGPWTVSYAQLRGQSQPDCFLDKDLVVKKAMPNYPSLNTHTASPWGSYATFHLWNQS
;
A
#
# COMPACT_ATOMS: atom_id res chain seq x y z
N MET A 1 1.48 -2.32 11.59
CA MET A 1 0.39 -1.81 12.47
C MET A 1 0.88 -0.60 13.27
N ILE A 2 1.72 -0.75 14.29
CA ILE A 2 2.26 0.42 15.01
C ILE A 2 3.27 1.20 14.15
N ASP A 3 4.10 0.51 13.36
CA ASP A 3 5.03 1.15 12.41
C ASP A 3 4.29 1.90 11.29
N CYS A 4 3.00 1.60 11.08
CA CYS A 4 2.11 2.30 10.15
C CYS A 4 1.44 3.54 10.78
N GLY A 5 1.81 3.90 12.01
CA GLY A 5 1.27 5.07 12.71
C GLY A 5 -0.06 4.84 13.46
N GLU A 6 -0.55 3.61 13.60
CA GLU A 6 -1.90 3.37 14.19
C GLU A 6 -2.06 3.92 15.62
N LEU A 7 -1.03 3.85 16.46
CA LEU A 7 -1.07 4.44 17.81
C LEU A 7 -0.92 5.97 17.85
N GLN A 8 -0.73 6.62 16.69
CA GLN A 8 -0.74 8.09 16.59
C GLN A 8 -2.18 8.60 16.53
N ASN A 9 -3.06 7.86 15.86
CA ASN A 9 -4.45 8.25 15.60
C ASN A 9 -5.47 7.46 16.45
N GLN A 10 -5.10 6.28 16.95
CA GLN A 10 -5.99 5.41 17.73
C GLN A 10 -5.44 5.12 19.13
N SER A 11 -6.35 4.87 20.08
CA SER A 11 -5.98 4.49 21.45
C SER A 11 -5.46 3.04 21.51
N LEU A 12 -4.67 2.74 22.54
CA LEU A 12 -4.22 1.37 22.80
C LEU A 12 -5.40 0.39 22.90
N ALA A 13 -6.51 0.83 23.49
CA ALA A 13 -7.74 0.05 23.62
C ALA A 13 -8.36 -0.30 22.24
N ALA A 14 -8.33 0.63 21.29
CA ALA A 14 -8.80 0.38 19.94
C ALA A 14 -7.91 -0.64 19.22
N LEU A 15 -6.58 -0.49 19.35
CA LEU A 15 -5.62 -1.43 18.77
C LEU A 15 -5.78 -2.84 19.35
N SER A 16 -5.89 -2.96 20.68
CA SER A 16 -6.07 -4.26 21.35
C SER A 16 -7.38 -4.93 20.94
N LYS A 17 -8.49 -4.17 20.86
CA LYS A 17 -9.78 -4.66 20.38
C LYS A 17 -9.68 -5.22 18.96
N ARG A 18 -8.99 -4.50 18.06
CA ARG A 18 -8.79 -4.92 16.67
C ARG A 18 -7.93 -6.18 16.56
N LEU A 19 -6.93 -6.31 17.43
CA LEU A 19 -6.09 -7.51 17.53
C LEU A 19 -6.78 -8.69 18.24
N GLY A 20 -7.99 -8.51 18.79
CA GLY A 20 -8.70 -9.53 19.54
C GLY A 20 -8.06 -9.89 20.89
N ILE A 21 -7.25 -8.99 21.47
CA ILE A 21 -6.53 -9.21 22.73
C ILE A 21 -6.83 -8.11 23.76
N SER A 22 -6.46 -8.35 25.01
CA SER A 22 -6.59 -7.32 26.06
C SER A 22 -5.40 -6.36 26.06
N ASP A 23 -5.62 -5.11 26.47
CA ASP A 23 -4.56 -4.10 26.69
C ASP A 23 -3.44 -4.60 27.60
N ARG A 24 -3.81 -5.37 28.63
CA ARG A 24 -2.87 -5.97 29.58
C ARG A 24 -1.97 -6.99 28.88
N TYR A 25 -2.55 -7.84 28.04
CA TYR A 25 -1.81 -8.84 27.28
C TYR A 25 -0.90 -8.18 26.25
N LEU A 26 -1.38 -7.16 25.53
CA LEU A 26 -0.56 -6.41 24.58
C LEU A 26 0.65 -5.74 25.26
N ARG A 27 0.46 -5.09 26.42
CA ARG A 27 1.55 -4.51 27.21
C ARG A 27 2.54 -5.58 27.67
N MET A 28 2.05 -6.73 28.13
CA MET A 28 2.90 -7.85 28.55
C MET A 28 3.77 -8.37 27.41
N LEU A 29 3.21 -8.55 26.21
CA LEU A 29 3.97 -8.95 25.02
C LEU A 29 5.07 -7.94 24.68
N PHE A 30 4.73 -6.65 24.71
CA PHE A 30 5.68 -5.57 24.46
C PHE A 30 6.83 -5.55 25.48
N GLU A 31 6.52 -5.71 26.76
CA GLU A 31 7.54 -5.82 27.80
C GLU A 31 8.42 -7.07 27.62
N GLN A 32 7.79 -8.22 27.33
CA GLN A 32 8.48 -9.50 27.19
C GLN A 32 9.43 -9.55 25.98
N TYR A 33 8.99 -9.04 24.82
CA TYR A 33 9.74 -9.19 23.57
C TYR A 33 10.55 -7.95 23.18
N LEU A 34 10.16 -6.76 23.63
CA LEU A 34 10.79 -5.49 23.26
C LEU A 34 11.32 -4.68 24.46
N GLY A 35 11.03 -5.12 25.70
CA GLY A 35 11.48 -4.44 26.92
C GLY A 35 10.95 -3.01 27.07
N MET A 36 9.83 -2.68 26.42
CA MET A 36 9.26 -1.34 26.46
C MET A 36 7.75 -1.38 26.28
N SER A 37 7.04 -0.37 26.78
CA SER A 37 5.59 -0.26 26.58
C SER A 37 5.21 0.08 25.12
N PRO A 38 3.99 -0.28 24.66
CA PRO A 38 3.52 0.07 23.31
C PRO A 38 3.59 1.56 22.99
N LYS A 39 3.36 2.42 23.99
CA LYS A 39 3.44 3.87 23.86
C LYS A 39 4.87 4.37 23.67
N GLN A 40 5.83 3.79 24.40
CA GLN A 40 7.26 4.10 24.21
C GLN A 40 7.73 3.65 22.83
N TYR A 41 7.31 2.47 22.39
CA TYR A 41 7.61 1.98 21.05
C TYR A 41 7.04 2.89 19.97
N ALA A 42 5.77 3.31 20.08
CA ALA A 42 5.18 4.27 19.14
C ALA A 42 5.96 5.60 19.09
N GLN A 43 6.35 6.14 20.25
CA GLN A 43 7.16 7.35 20.32
C GLN A 43 8.55 7.15 19.69
N TYR A 44 9.17 5.98 19.89
CA TYR A 44 10.42 5.63 19.23
C TYR A 44 10.28 5.59 17.71
N GLN A 45 9.21 4.99 17.18
CA GLN A 45 8.91 4.96 15.75
C GLN A 45 8.70 6.37 15.17
N GLN A 46 7.98 7.25 15.87
CA GLN A 46 7.84 8.67 15.49
C GLN A 46 9.20 9.35 15.34
N LEU A 47 10.10 9.13 16.31
CA LEU A 47 11.45 9.71 16.26
C LEU A 47 12.32 9.10 15.17
N MET A 48 12.19 7.80 14.88
CA MET A 48 12.87 7.16 13.76
C MET A 48 12.41 7.73 12.42
N PHE A 49 11.10 7.95 12.25
CA PHE A 49 10.57 8.61 11.07
C PHE A 49 11.07 10.06 10.94
N ALA A 50 11.05 10.83 12.04
CA ALA A 50 11.62 12.18 12.05
C ALA A 50 13.12 12.18 11.69
N LYS A 51 13.89 11.22 12.22
CA LYS A 51 15.31 11.04 11.89
C LYS A 51 15.51 10.72 10.40
N GLN A 52 14.66 9.89 9.81
CA GLN A 52 14.69 9.62 8.37
C GLN A 52 14.43 10.89 7.58
N LEU A 53 13.40 11.68 7.93
CA LEU A 53 13.09 12.94 7.26
C LEU A 53 14.26 13.93 7.36
N LEU A 54 14.88 14.08 8.53
CA LEU A 54 16.05 14.96 8.71
C LEU A 54 17.25 14.59 7.81
N HIS A 55 17.37 13.32 7.42
CA HIS A 55 18.42 12.83 6.54
C HIS A 55 18.07 12.85 5.06
N SER A 56 16.79 12.85 4.72
CA SER A 56 16.33 12.54 3.36
C SER A 56 15.30 13.52 2.78
N SER A 57 14.94 14.58 3.52
CA SER A 57 14.01 15.61 3.06
C SER A 57 14.55 17.04 3.22
N SER A 58 13.93 17.96 2.47
CA SER A 58 14.17 19.41 2.48
C SER A 58 13.34 20.17 3.53
N MET A 59 12.45 19.48 4.24
CA MET A 59 11.48 20.07 5.16
C MET A 59 12.14 20.76 6.34
N SER A 60 11.54 21.82 6.88
CA SER A 60 12.01 22.45 8.12
C SER A 60 11.91 21.48 9.31
N VAL A 61 12.75 21.69 10.34
CA VAL A 61 12.71 20.87 11.56
C VAL A 61 11.32 20.91 12.22
N THR A 62 10.63 22.04 12.11
CA THR A 62 9.26 22.21 12.60
C THR A 62 8.26 21.34 11.85
N GLU A 63 8.27 21.37 10.52
CA GLU A 63 7.40 20.52 9.69
C GLU A 63 7.68 19.03 9.93
N ILE A 64 8.94 18.65 10.09
CA ILE A 64 9.34 17.27 10.42
C ILE A 64 8.73 16.83 11.76
N GLY A 65 8.72 17.70 12.77
CA GLY A 65 8.06 17.42 14.05
C GLY A 65 6.57 17.11 13.87
N PHE A 66 5.86 17.94 13.10
CA PHE A 66 4.44 17.72 12.80
C PHE A 66 4.20 16.47 11.95
N ALA A 67 5.04 16.23 10.94
CA ALA A 67 4.99 15.04 10.10
C ALA A 67 5.19 13.73 10.88
N ALA A 68 6.01 13.79 11.94
CA ALA A 68 6.21 12.68 12.86
C ALA A 68 5.10 12.53 13.91
N GLY A 69 4.06 13.37 13.87
CA GLY A 69 2.90 13.31 14.77
C GLY A 69 3.08 14.04 16.10
N PHE A 70 4.01 15.00 16.19
CA PHE A 70 4.13 15.87 17.36
C PHE A 70 3.32 17.16 17.19
N ASN A 71 2.47 17.49 18.16
CA ASN A 71 1.69 18.73 18.15
C ASN A 71 2.49 19.97 18.62
N SER A 72 3.80 19.83 18.86
CA SER A 72 4.65 20.92 19.35
C SER A 72 6.12 20.64 19.08
N THR A 73 6.80 21.59 18.45
CA THR A 73 8.25 21.54 18.19
C THR A 73 9.06 21.41 19.47
N ARG A 74 8.61 22.01 20.59
CA ARG A 74 9.27 21.87 21.89
C ARG A 74 9.25 20.41 22.36
N ARG A 75 8.06 19.79 22.37
CA ARG A 75 7.91 18.39 22.80
C ARG A 75 8.65 17.43 21.87
N PHE A 76 8.68 17.73 20.58
CA PHE A 76 9.49 17.00 19.60
C PHE A 76 10.98 17.07 19.96
N ASN A 77 11.54 18.27 20.13
CA ASN A 77 12.95 18.44 20.48
C ASN A 77 13.30 17.75 21.80
N ASP A 78 12.46 17.91 22.83
CA ASP A 78 12.66 17.28 24.14
C ASP A 78 12.67 15.74 24.02
N ALA A 79 11.72 15.16 23.26
CA ALA A 79 11.65 13.72 23.05
C ALA A 79 12.85 13.21 22.23
N PHE A 80 13.25 13.93 21.19
CA PHE A 80 14.36 13.60 20.31
C PHE A 80 15.68 13.59 21.09
N GLN A 81 15.94 14.63 21.89
CA GLN A 81 17.13 14.69 22.75
C GLN A 81 17.10 13.59 23.82
N LYS A 82 15.95 13.36 24.46
CA LYS A 82 15.83 12.36 25.54
C LYS A 82 16.09 10.93 25.06
N ILE A 83 15.61 10.57 23.86
CA ILE A 83 15.66 9.19 23.35
C ILE A 83 16.88 8.98 22.45
N LEU A 84 17.21 9.93 21.58
CA LEU A 84 18.31 9.80 20.60
C LEU A 84 19.61 10.46 21.05
N GLN A 85 19.61 11.19 22.17
CA GLN A 85 20.79 11.88 22.74
C GLN A 85 21.46 12.87 21.78
N LEU A 86 20.73 13.29 20.75
CA LEU A 86 21.14 14.25 19.72
C LEU A 86 20.01 15.24 19.51
N THR A 87 20.31 16.41 18.96
CA THR A 87 19.29 17.38 18.53
C THR A 87 18.93 17.15 17.05
N PRO A 88 17.70 17.49 16.62
CA PRO A 88 17.33 17.42 15.21
C PRO A 88 18.29 18.16 14.27
N SER A 89 18.75 19.34 14.68
CA SER A 89 19.69 20.17 13.92
C SER A 89 21.06 19.52 13.74
N GLN A 90 21.52 18.71 14.70
CA GLN A 90 22.80 17.97 14.57
C GLN A 90 22.71 16.83 13.57
N ILE A 91 21.51 16.28 13.33
CA ILE A 91 21.29 15.17 12.40
C ILE A 91 21.04 15.66 10.98
N ARG A 92 20.49 16.87 10.82
CA ARG A 92 20.12 17.41 9.51
C ARG A 92 21.31 17.49 8.56
N ARG A 93 21.15 16.90 7.36
CA ARG A 93 22.08 17.08 6.24
C ARG A 93 21.70 18.33 5.44
N LYS A 94 22.69 19.14 5.07
CA LYS A 94 22.49 20.38 4.30
C LYS A 94 22.27 20.16 2.80
N GLU A 95 22.50 18.95 2.30
CA GLU A 95 22.41 18.63 0.86
C GLU A 95 21.00 18.79 0.27
N PHE A 96 19.96 18.77 1.11
CA PHE A 96 18.56 18.86 0.68
C PHE A 96 17.95 20.26 0.83
N ASP A 97 18.73 21.29 1.16
CA ASP A 97 18.22 22.66 1.32
C ASP A 97 17.92 23.31 -0.05
N GLY A 98 16.71 23.86 -0.23
CA GLY A 98 16.37 24.72 -1.38
C GLY A 98 15.76 24.06 -2.63
N MET A 99 15.40 22.78 -2.60
CA MET A 99 14.60 22.18 -3.68
C MET A 99 13.11 22.56 -3.52
N GLY A 100 12.52 23.22 -4.53
CA GLY A 100 11.13 23.72 -4.50
C GLY A 100 10.02 22.64 -4.47
N THR A 101 10.36 21.36 -4.33
CA THR A 101 9.43 20.24 -4.15
C THR A 101 9.88 19.40 -2.96
N ASN A 102 8.96 19.02 -2.07
CA ASN A 102 9.28 18.15 -0.94
C ASN A 102 9.69 16.77 -1.46
N ARG A 103 10.81 16.25 -0.95
CA ARG A 103 11.34 14.94 -1.33
C ARG A 103 11.65 14.10 -0.11
N ILE A 104 11.58 12.78 -0.25
CA ILE A 104 12.02 11.81 0.74
C ILE A 104 12.60 10.58 0.05
N VAL A 105 13.66 10.02 0.61
CA VAL A 105 14.26 8.77 0.14
C VAL A 105 13.65 7.58 0.88
N LEU A 106 13.19 6.59 0.11
CA LEU A 106 12.56 5.36 0.57
C LEU A 106 13.49 4.16 0.24
N PRO A 107 14.39 3.77 1.16
CA PRO A 107 15.27 2.63 0.93
C PRO A 107 14.49 1.32 0.90
N TYR A 108 15.00 0.34 0.14
CA TYR A 108 14.50 -1.03 0.08
C TYR A 108 15.65 -2.04 0.10
N ARG A 109 15.35 -3.31 0.41
CA ARG A 109 16.35 -4.39 0.51
C ARG A 109 16.28 -5.34 -0.67
N GLY A 110 17.41 -5.61 -1.32
CA GLY A 110 17.49 -6.51 -2.48
C GLY A 110 17.00 -5.86 -3.77
N ALA A 111 16.88 -6.65 -4.84
CA ALA A 111 16.56 -6.14 -6.16
C ALA A 111 15.13 -5.57 -6.26
N LEU A 112 14.96 -4.55 -7.09
CA LEU A 112 13.66 -4.06 -7.53
C LEU A 112 13.71 -3.95 -9.05
N ASN A 113 12.95 -4.80 -9.73
CA ASN A 113 12.81 -4.71 -11.17
C ASN A 113 11.83 -3.57 -11.51
N TRP A 114 12.37 -2.35 -11.55
CA TRP A 114 11.58 -1.13 -11.69
C TRP A 114 10.83 -1.08 -13.01
N GLN A 115 11.46 -1.50 -14.11
CA GLN A 115 10.80 -1.52 -15.41
C GLN A 115 9.61 -2.48 -15.41
N HIS A 116 9.77 -3.69 -14.88
CA HIS A 116 8.66 -4.65 -14.75
C HIS A 116 7.51 -4.07 -13.91
N MET A 117 7.83 -3.37 -12.81
CA MET A 117 6.83 -2.74 -11.96
C MET A 117 6.10 -1.59 -12.67
N LEU A 118 6.82 -0.71 -13.38
CA LEU A 118 6.21 0.35 -14.18
C LEU A 118 5.36 -0.21 -15.31
N ASP A 119 5.81 -1.25 -16.03
CA ASP A 119 5.04 -1.90 -17.08
C ASP A 119 3.73 -2.50 -16.53
N PHE A 120 3.81 -3.12 -15.35
CA PHE A 120 2.64 -3.66 -14.67
C PHE A 120 1.62 -2.57 -14.30
N TYR A 121 2.08 -1.42 -13.80
CA TYR A 121 1.23 -0.26 -13.49
C TYR A 121 0.68 0.40 -14.75
N ARG A 122 1.49 0.57 -15.81
CA ARG A 122 1.10 1.24 -17.04
C ARG A 122 -0.08 0.56 -17.72
N LEU A 123 -0.11 -0.77 -17.71
CA LEU A 123 -1.24 -1.56 -18.23
C LEU A 123 -2.54 -1.39 -17.43
N ARG A 124 -2.46 -0.84 -16.21
CA ARG A 124 -3.55 -0.77 -15.23
C ARG A 124 -3.81 0.64 -14.70
N ALA A 125 -3.18 1.64 -15.31
CA ALA A 125 -3.25 3.02 -14.86
C ALA A 125 -4.67 3.57 -15.03
N ILE A 126 -5.12 4.30 -14.01
CA ILE A 126 -6.36 5.05 -14.04
C ILE A 126 -6.08 6.47 -14.54
N GLU A 127 -6.72 6.86 -15.63
CA GLU A 127 -6.59 8.20 -16.20
C GLU A 127 -7.05 9.27 -15.19
N GLY A 128 -6.29 10.36 -15.07
CA GLY A 128 -6.53 11.43 -14.09
C GLY A 128 -6.11 11.13 -12.64
N VAL A 129 -5.94 9.84 -12.27
CA VAL A 129 -5.50 9.43 -10.92
C VAL A 129 -4.03 9.01 -10.91
N GLU A 130 -3.60 8.28 -11.94
CA GLU A 130 -2.27 7.68 -12.07
C GLU A 130 -1.62 8.12 -13.39
N GLN A 131 -0.32 8.37 -13.37
CA GLN A 131 0.48 8.59 -14.57
C GLN A 131 1.75 7.78 -14.47
N VAL A 132 2.01 6.95 -15.49
CA VAL A 132 3.18 6.08 -15.54
C VAL A 132 4.01 6.44 -16.76
N THR A 133 5.14 7.09 -16.51
CA THR A 133 6.12 7.48 -17.52
C THR A 133 7.11 6.32 -17.77
N GLU A 134 8.16 6.55 -18.55
CA GLU A 134 9.21 5.54 -18.77
C GLU A 134 9.99 5.23 -17.49
N ASP A 135 10.24 6.24 -16.65
CA ASP A 135 11.15 6.16 -15.49
C ASP A 135 10.48 6.47 -14.14
N ALA A 136 9.22 6.93 -14.15
CA ALA A 136 8.51 7.37 -12.96
C ALA A 136 7.04 6.92 -12.89
N TYR A 137 6.55 6.75 -11.67
CA TYR A 137 5.14 6.59 -11.34
C TYR A 137 4.64 7.80 -10.55
N LEU A 138 3.50 8.37 -10.94
CA LEU A 138 2.83 9.48 -10.26
C LEU A 138 1.41 9.09 -9.91
N ARG A 139 0.93 9.56 -8.75
CA ARG A 139 -0.45 9.33 -8.33
C ARG A 139 -1.00 10.44 -7.42
N ASN A 140 -2.29 10.72 -7.59
CA ASN A 140 -3.09 11.50 -6.65
C ASN A 140 -3.82 10.56 -5.67
N VAL A 141 -3.81 10.91 -4.39
CA VAL A 141 -4.41 10.10 -3.32
C VAL A 141 -5.19 11.00 -2.37
N SER A 142 -6.22 10.42 -1.74
CA SER A 142 -6.94 11.03 -0.64
C SER A 142 -6.66 10.24 0.64
N LEU A 143 -6.36 10.94 1.72
CA LEU A 143 -5.91 10.47 3.03
C LEU A 143 -6.80 11.09 4.12
N ASP A 144 -7.93 10.46 4.46
CA ASP A 144 -8.90 11.00 5.43
C ASP A 144 -9.25 12.48 5.15
N ASP A 145 -9.77 12.76 3.94
CA ASP A 145 -10.09 14.10 3.44
C ASP A 145 -8.89 15.02 3.12
N CYS A 146 -7.65 14.62 3.42
CA CYS A 146 -6.45 15.32 2.95
C CYS A 146 -6.08 14.86 1.54
N GLN A 147 -5.87 15.80 0.61
CA GLN A 147 -5.33 15.46 -0.69
C GLN A 147 -3.80 15.41 -0.65
N ALA A 148 -3.23 14.47 -1.39
CA ALA A 148 -1.81 14.39 -1.63
C ALA A 148 -1.52 13.90 -3.04
N ARG A 149 -0.35 14.30 -3.54
CA ARG A 149 0.22 13.82 -4.78
C ARG A 149 1.63 13.34 -4.52
N PHE A 150 2.02 12.25 -5.15
CA PHE A 150 3.40 11.82 -5.13
C PHE A 150 3.88 11.39 -6.52
N LYS A 151 5.18 11.53 -6.73
CA LYS A 151 5.96 10.98 -7.84
C LYS A 151 7.09 10.15 -7.24
N VAL A 152 7.27 8.93 -7.73
CA VAL A 152 8.40 8.09 -7.37
C VAL A 152 9.27 7.78 -8.59
N THR A 153 10.58 7.82 -8.37
CA THR A 153 11.64 7.45 -9.33
C THR A 153 12.65 6.55 -8.67
N GLN A 154 13.27 5.64 -9.43
CA GLN A 154 14.29 4.74 -8.88
C GLN A 154 15.65 5.44 -8.74
N GLY A 155 16.25 5.30 -7.56
CA GLY A 155 17.68 5.52 -7.31
C GLY A 155 18.39 4.21 -6.98
N GLU A 156 19.67 4.28 -6.64
CA GLU A 156 20.48 3.10 -6.32
C GLU A 156 20.14 2.55 -4.93
N GLY A 157 19.32 1.49 -4.88
CA GLY A 157 18.89 0.85 -3.62
C GLY A 157 17.79 1.62 -2.86
N TYR A 158 17.17 2.61 -3.49
CA TYR A 158 16.06 3.37 -2.93
C TYR A 158 15.09 3.87 -4.00
N LEU A 159 13.88 4.25 -3.60
CA LEU A 159 13.00 5.10 -4.40
C LEU A 159 13.05 6.53 -3.86
N GLU A 160 13.19 7.51 -4.74
CA GLU A 160 13.01 8.91 -4.39
C GLU A 160 11.53 9.26 -4.58
N MET A 161 10.88 9.74 -3.52
CA MET A 161 9.50 10.21 -3.56
C MET A 161 9.48 11.74 -3.47
N ALA A 162 9.07 12.40 -4.56
CA ALA A 162 8.64 13.80 -4.52
C ALA A 162 7.15 13.84 -4.18
N PHE A 163 6.72 14.75 -3.31
CA PHE A 163 5.33 14.83 -2.88
C PHE A 163 4.84 16.25 -2.64
N ASP A 164 3.53 16.39 -2.73
CA ASP A 164 2.76 17.55 -2.29
C ASP A 164 1.60 17.04 -1.43
N ILE A 165 1.36 17.67 -0.28
CA ILE A 165 0.37 17.22 0.68
C ILE A 165 -0.23 18.41 1.41
N GLU A 166 -1.56 18.47 1.50
CA GLU A 166 -2.26 19.59 2.14
C GLU A 166 -1.99 19.65 3.64
N ASP A 167 -1.93 18.49 4.30
CA ASP A 167 -1.64 18.35 5.72
C ASP A 167 -0.42 17.45 5.94
N VAL A 168 0.69 18.08 6.34
CA VAL A 168 1.96 17.39 6.61
C VAL A 168 1.85 16.32 7.71
N THR A 169 0.87 16.42 8.62
CA THR A 169 0.67 15.41 9.68
C THR A 169 0.25 14.04 9.12
N LYS A 170 -0.26 14.01 7.88
CA LYS A 170 -0.61 12.78 7.15
C LYS A 170 0.57 12.19 6.37
N LEU A 171 1.77 12.79 6.44
CA LEU A 171 2.94 12.35 5.67
C LEU A 171 3.36 10.91 6.02
N LEU A 172 3.27 10.48 7.28
CA LEU A 172 3.58 9.09 7.62
C LEU A 172 2.62 8.10 6.95
N SER A 173 1.32 8.42 6.89
CA SER A 173 0.32 7.61 6.20
C SER A 173 0.62 7.53 4.70
N LEU A 174 0.98 8.66 4.08
CA LEU A 174 1.42 8.72 2.68
C LEU A 174 2.63 7.82 2.44
N VAL A 175 3.70 8.00 3.22
CA VAL A 175 4.93 7.21 3.11
C VAL A 175 4.66 5.73 3.31
N THR A 176 3.87 5.35 4.31
CA THR A 176 3.52 3.95 4.58
C THR A 176 2.73 3.35 3.40
N GLY A 177 1.78 4.10 2.84
CA GLY A 177 1.03 3.69 1.67
C GLY A 177 1.92 3.45 0.45
N VAL A 178 2.87 4.35 0.20
CA VAL A 178 3.85 4.22 -0.90
C VAL A 178 4.79 3.04 -0.66
N ARG A 179 5.38 2.89 0.54
CA ARG A 179 6.26 1.75 0.86
C ARG A 179 5.56 0.41 0.62
N ARG A 180 4.29 0.30 1.04
CA ARG A 180 3.46 -0.88 0.81
C ARG A 180 3.14 -1.08 -0.66
N MET A 181 2.72 -0.03 -1.36
CA MET A 181 2.35 -0.08 -2.78
C MET A 181 3.50 -0.59 -3.65
N PHE A 182 4.74 -0.20 -3.35
CA PHE A 182 5.94 -0.63 -4.06
C PHE A 182 6.65 -1.83 -3.40
N ASP A 183 6.08 -2.39 -2.33
CA ASP A 183 6.59 -3.56 -1.61
C ASP A 183 8.07 -3.42 -1.18
N LEU A 184 8.41 -2.24 -0.64
CA LEU A 184 9.78 -1.84 -0.33
C LEU A 184 10.37 -2.53 0.90
N ASP A 185 9.49 -3.06 1.76
CA ASP A 185 9.86 -3.70 3.02
C ASP A 185 10.09 -5.21 2.90
N ALA A 186 9.78 -5.81 1.75
CA ALA A 186 10.02 -7.22 1.49
C ALA A 186 11.51 -7.55 1.35
N ASP A 187 11.91 -8.66 1.97
CA ASP A 187 13.21 -9.30 1.73
C ASP A 187 13.13 -10.21 0.51
N ILE A 188 13.26 -9.60 -0.66
CA ILE A 188 13.09 -10.31 -1.93
C ILE A 188 14.11 -11.43 -2.13
N CYS A 189 15.29 -11.32 -1.53
CA CYS A 189 16.33 -12.35 -1.61
C CYS A 189 15.84 -13.64 -0.94
N THR A 190 15.28 -13.54 0.28
CA THR A 190 14.72 -14.69 1.01
C THR A 190 13.53 -15.29 0.26
N VAL A 191 12.67 -14.44 -0.31
CA VAL A 191 11.50 -14.87 -1.10
C VAL A 191 11.95 -15.69 -2.31
N GLU A 192 12.82 -15.14 -3.15
CA GLU A 192 13.26 -15.80 -4.39
C GLU A 192 14.02 -17.09 -4.12
N GLN A 193 14.85 -17.13 -3.07
CA GLN A 193 15.54 -18.37 -2.65
C GLN A 193 14.55 -19.48 -2.27
N HIS A 194 13.50 -19.15 -1.51
CA HIS A 194 12.46 -20.12 -1.16
C HIS A 194 11.71 -20.63 -2.40
N LEU A 195 11.31 -19.71 -3.29
CA LEU A 195 10.57 -20.05 -4.50
C LEU A 195 11.40 -20.94 -5.44
N GLU A 196 12.68 -20.64 -5.61
CA GLU A 196 13.59 -21.43 -6.44
C GLU A 196 13.86 -22.81 -5.83
N TYR A 197 13.86 -22.93 -4.50
CA TYR A 197 13.98 -24.22 -3.82
C TYR A 197 12.75 -25.12 -4.02
N ILE A 198 11.53 -24.58 -3.86
CA ILE A 198 10.29 -25.37 -3.97
C ILE A 198 9.88 -25.65 -5.43
N ALA A 199 10.27 -24.77 -6.35
CA ALA A 199 9.89 -24.80 -7.76
C ALA A 199 11.06 -24.28 -8.63
N PRO A 200 12.11 -25.08 -8.84
CA PRO A 200 13.26 -24.67 -9.63
C PRO A 200 12.87 -24.16 -11.03
N GLY A 201 13.46 -23.03 -11.44
CA GLY A 201 13.16 -22.34 -12.69
C GLY A 201 11.94 -21.41 -12.66
N LEU A 202 11.25 -21.30 -11.51
CA LEU A 202 10.14 -20.35 -11.34
C LEU A 202 10.65 -18.89 -11.40
N VAL A 203 11.82 -18.61 -10.80
CA VAL A 203 12.42 -17.28 -10.74
C VAL A 203 13.23 -17.00 -12.01
N LYS A 204 12.54 -16.70 -13.11
CA LYS A 204 13.18 -16.35 -14.39
C LYS A 204 13.76 -14.92 -14.43
N THR A 205 13.22 -14.05 -13.60
CA THR A 205 13.61 -12.64 -13.51
C THR A 205 13.61 -12.25 -12.05
N GLN A 206 14.72 -11.68 -11.58
CA GLN A 206 14.87 -11.24 -10.19
C GLN A 206 14.24 -9.86 -9.96
N GLY A 207 13.94 -9.57 -8.69
CA GLY A 207 13.40 -8.29 -8.24
C GLY A 207 11.91 -8.10 -8.54
N ILE A 208 11.16 -9.17 -8.83
CA ILE A 208 9.70 -9.10 -8.99
C ILE A 208 9.07 -8.94 -7.62
N ARG A 209 8.41 -7.81 -7.39
CA ARG A 209 7.71 -7.52 -6.13
C ARG A 209 6.21 -7.48 -6.31
N ILE A 210 5.46 -7.27 -5.22
CA ILE A 210 4.01 -7.09 -5.27
C ILE A 210 3.67 -5.64 -5.69
N PRO A 211 3.20 -5.36 -6.92
CA PRO A 211 2.68 -4.05 -7.30
C PRO A 211 1.33 -3.79 -6.61
N GLY A 212 1.34 -3.25 -5.40
CA GLY A 212 0.14 -2.92 -4.65
C GLY A 212 -0.75 -1.87 -5.34
N VAL A 213 -1.95 -1.68 -4.83
CA VAL A 213 -2.82 -0.51 -5.11
C VAL A 213 -3.04 0.29 -3.83
N TRP A 214 -3.69 1.44 -3.90
CA TRP A 214 -3.74 2.37 -2.76
C TRP A 214 -4.50 1.83 -1.55
N SER A 215 -5.54 1.03 -1.74
CA SER A 215 -6.33 0.48 -0.64
C SER A 215 -6.99 -0.86 -1.00
N ALA A 216 -7.44 -1.59 0.03
CA ALA A 216 -8.27 -2.77 -0.16
C ALA A 216 -9.57 -2.41 -0.92
N TRP A 217 -10.17 -1.26 -0.60
CA TRP A 217 -11.33 -0.73 -1.32
C TRP A 217 -11.07 -0.62 -2.83
N GLU A 218 -9.99 0.05 -3.24
CA GLU A 218 -9.61 0.16 -4.65
C GLU A 218 -9.38 -1.22 -5.27
N ALA A 219 -8.69 -2.11 -4.56
CA ALA A 219 -8.44 -3.46 -5.05
C ALA A 219 -9.75 -4.23 -5.26
N GLY A 220 -10.72 -4.09 -4.36
CA GLY A 220 -12.05 -4.68 -4.45
C GLY A 220 -12.85 -4.16 -5.65
N VAL A 221 -12.88 -2.85 -5.87
CA VAL A 221 -13.53 -2.25 -7.05
C VAL A 221 -12.86 -2.75 -8.34
N ARG A 222 -11.52 -2.72 -8.41
CA ARG A 222 -10.76 -3.28 -9.55
C ARG A 222 -11.10 -4.75 -9.80
N ALA A 223 -11.19 -5.54 -8.73
CA ALA A 223 -11.52 -6.97 -8.82
C ALA A 223 -12.95 -7.21 -9.32
N VAL A 224 -13.95 -6.49 -8.79
CA VAL A 224 -15.35 -6.58 -9.23
C VAL A 224 -15.48 -6.23 -10.71
N LEU A 225 -14.87 -5.12 -11.16
CA LEU A 225 -14.90 -4.72 -12.57
C LEU A 225 -14.14 -5.71 -13.47
N GLY A 226 -13.08 -6.33 -12.95
CA GLY A 226 -12.23 -7.30 -13.63
C GLY A 226 -12.74 -8.74 -13.69
N GLN A 227 -13.89 -9.06 -13.06
CA GLN A 227 -14.41 -10.42 -13.07
C GLN A 227 -14.69 -10.91 -14.50
N GLN A 228 -14.15 -12.08 -14.88
CA GLN A 228 -14.45 -12.77 -16.15
C GLN A 228 -14.22 -11.92 -17.42
N VAL A 229 -13.34 -10.93 -17.38
CA VAL A 229 -13.00 -10.07 -18.53
C VAL A 229 -11.48 -9.91 -18.66
N SER A 230 -11.01 -9.42 -19.81
CA SER A 230 -9.60 -9.10 -19.98
C SER A 230 -9.19 -7.89 -19.13
N VAL A 231 -7.89 -7.76 -18.83
CA VAL A 231 -7.33 -6.61 -18.12
C VAL A 231 -7.69 -5.30 -18.84
N LYS A 232 -7.55 -5.25 -20.16
CA LYS A 232 -7.89 -4.07 -20.96
C LYS A 232 -9.36 -3.67 -20.83
N ALA A 233 -10.28 -4.65 -20.84
CA ALA A 233 -11.71 -4.38 -20.68
C ALA A 233 -12.03 -3.88 -19.25
N ALA A 234 -11.41 -4.49 -18.24
CA ALA A 234 -11.57 -4.09 -16.84
C ALA A 234 -11.12 -2.63 -16.60
N ILE A 235 -9.94 -2.27 -17.11
CA ILE A 235 -9.39 -0.92 -16.99
C ILE A 235 -10.22 0.10 -17.76
N GLY A 236 -10.74 -0.26 -18.94
CA GLY A 236 -11.66 0.62 -19.67
C GLY A 236 -12.95 0.94 -18.89
N GLN A 237 -13.51 -0.04 -18.16
CA GLN A 237 -14.66 0.21 -17.28
C GLN A 237 -14.29 1.02 -16.04
N LEU A 238 -13.07 0.83 -15.53
CA LEU A 238 -12.58 1.58 -14.38
C LEU A 238 -12.33 3.06 -14.72
N ASN A 239 -11.70 3.35 -15.87
CA ASN A 239 -11.53 4.73 -16.34
C ASN A 239 -12.86 5.41 -16.56
N LEU A 240 -13.83 4.73 -17.20
CA LEU A 240 -15.18 5.26 -17.39
C LEU A 240 -15.87 5.58 -16.05
N LEU A 241 -15.69 4.72 -15.03
CA LEU A 241 -16.21 4.96 -13.68
C LEU A 241 -15.58 6.21 -13.05
N VAL A 242 -14.25 6.32 -13.07
CA VAL A 242 -13.53 7.43 -12.45
C VAL A 242 -13.83 8.74 -13.16
N GLU A 243 -13.79 8.76 -14.50
CA GLU A 243 -14.12 9.92 -15.33
C GLU A 243 -15.51 10.44 -14.99
N THR A 244 -16.52 9.57 -15.05
CA THR A 244 -17.92 9.95 -14.78
C THR A 244 -18.12 10.48 -13.37
N LEU A 245 -17.49 9.89 -12.36
CA LEU A 245 -17.63 10.32 -10.96
C LEU A 245 -16.78 11.55 -10.61
N SER A 246 -15.79 11.89 -11.44
CA SER A 246 -14.94 13.06 -11.26
C SER A 246 -15.50 14.34 -11.88
N ASN A 247 -16.65 14.26 -12.57
CA ASN A 247 -17.26 15.39 -13.27
C ASN A 247 -16.27 16.13 -14.20
N ASP A 248 -15.52 15.39 -15.01
CA ASP A 248 -14.53 15.88 -16.00
C ASP A 248 -13.37 16.72 -15.42
N GLN A 249 -13.03 16.56 -14.14
CA GLN A 249 -11.83 17.17 -13.58
C GLN A 249 -10.56 16.48 -14.14
N GLN A 250 -9.62 17.30 -14.66
CA GLN A 250 -8.33 16.80 -15.19
C GLN A 250 -7.48 16.05 -14.16
N VAL A 251 -7.59 16.43 -12.89
CA VAL A 251 -6.95 15.77 -11.75
C VAL A 251 -8.05 15.14 -10.93
N SER A 252 -7.98 13.82 -10.75
CA SER A 252 -8.99 13.05 -10.04
C SER A 252 -8.37 12.19 -8.96
N HIS A 253 -9.22 11.71 -8.04
CA HIS A 253 -8.89 10.75 -7.00
C HIS A 253 -9.72 9.49 -7.22
N PHE A 254 -9.27 8.37 -6.64
CA PHE A 254 -10.05 7.14 -6.71
C PHE A 254 -11.42 7.36 -6.01
N PRO A 255 -12.55 6.97 -6.63
CA PRO A 255 -13.88 7.22 -6.06
C PRO A 255 -14.03 6.64 -4.65
N THR A 256 -14.64 7.42 -3.76
CA THR A 256 -14.98 6.97 -2.40
C THR A 256 -16.11 5.95 -2.43
N PRO A 257 -16.28 5.13 -1.37
CA PRO A 257 -17.44 4.25 -1.24
C PRO A 257 -18.76 5.02 -1.35
N GLU A 258 -18.85 6.22 -0.75
CA GLU A 258 -20.04 7.07 -0.83
C GLU A 258 -20.33 7.53 -2.27
N ALA A 259 -19.31 7.97 -3.01
CA ALA A 259 -19.48 8.40 -4.40
C ALA A 259 -20.08 7.30 -5.28
N ILE A 260 -19.60 6.05 -5.13
CA ILE A 260 -20.15 4.91 -5.88
C ILE A 260 -21.54 4.51 -5.37
N ALA A 261 -21.77 4.53 -4.05
CA ALA A 261 -23.04 4.13 -3.45
C ALA A 261 -24.21 5.04 -3.86
N CYS A 262 -23.94 6.33 -4.07
CA CYS A 262 -24.93 7.34 -4.43
C CYS A 262 -25.10 7.54 -5.95
N ALA A 263 -24.20 6.99 -6.79
CA ALA A 263 -24.21 7.20 -8.23
C ALA A 263 -25.10 6.21 -8.99
N ASP A 264 -25.66 6.65 -10.12
CA ASP A 264 -26.22 5.72 -11.11
C ASP A 264 -25.08 5.12 -11.95
N VAL A 265 -24.80 3.83 -11.73
CA VAL A 265 -23.76 3.07 -12.45
C VAL A 265 -24.26 2.44 -13.77
N SER A 266 -25.44 2.86 -14.26
CA SER A 266 -26.04 2.33 -15.50
C SER A 266 -25.16 2.51 -16.73
N PHE A 267 -24.31 3.53 -16.76
CA PHE A 267 -23.37 3.83 -17.85
C PHE A 267 -22.27 2.77 -18.05
N LEU A 268 -21.99 1.93 -17.04
CA LEU A 268 -20.99 0.88 -17.14
C LEU A 268 -21.43 -0.21 -18.13
N ARG A 269 -20.51 -0.64 -18.99
CA ARG A 269 -20.73 -1.65 -20.05
C ARG A 269 -20.42 -3.05 -19.52
N MET A 270 -21.21 -3.48 -18.54
CA MET A 270 -21.07 -4.79 -17.89
C MET A 270 -22.45 -5.34 -17.45
N PRO A 271 -22.57 -6.66 -17.14
CA PRO A 271 -23.84 -7.25 -16.71
C PRO A 271 -24.45 -6.55 -15.49
N GLN A 272 -25.78 -6.48 -15.42
CA GLN A 272 -26.50 -5.83 -14.32
C GLN A 272 -26.11 -6.41 -12.95
N SER A 273 -25.94 -7.73 -12.86
CA SER A 273 -25.50 -8.40 -11.62
C SER A 273 -24.16 -7.87 -11.09
N ARG A 274 -23.26 -7.43 -11.97
CA ARG A 274 -21.96 -6.85 -11.59
C ARG A 274 -22.11 -5.40 -11.13
N LYS A 275 -23.00 -4.62 -11.77
CA LYS A 275 -23.37 -3.27 -11.32
C LYS A 275 -23.97 -3.32 -9.93
N ASP A 276 -24.92 -4.22 -9.71
CA ASP A 276 -25.55 -4.43 -8.40
C ASP A 276 -24.52 -4.86 -7.33
N THR A 277 -23.50 -5.63 -7.73
CA THR A 277 -22.41 -6.04 -6.84
C THR A 277 -21.52 -4.86 -6.46
N LEU A 278 -21.15 -4.01 -7.41
CA LEU A 278 -20.37 -2.81 -7.16
C LEU A 278 -21.08 -1.84 -6.20
N VAL A 279 -22.36 -1.56 -6.43
CA VAL A 279 -23.16 -0.67 -5.57
C VAL A 279 -23.31 -1.25 -4.17
N ARG A 280 -23.63 -2.55 -4.05
CA ARG A 280 -23.75 -3.21 -2.74
C ARG A 280 -22.43 -3.21 -1.98
N PHE A 281 -21.31 -3.41 -2.67
CA PHE A 281 -19.99 -3.35 -2.07
C PHE A 281 -19.66 -1.94 -1.57
N ALA A 282 -19.99 -0.91 -2.36
CA ALA A 282 -19.83 0.49 -1.98
C ALA A 282 -20.64 0.85 -0.73
N GLN A 283 -21.91 0.45 -0.67
CA GLN A 283 -22.79 0.64 0.50
C GLN A 283 -22.25 -0.07 1.75
N TYR A 284 -21.77 -1.31 1.60
CA TYR A 284 -21.16 -2.04 2.70
C TYR A 284 -19.91 -1.34 3.24
N MET A 285 -19.02 -0.88 2.35
CA MET A 285 -17.78 -0.18 2.74
C MET A 285 -18.04 1.21 3.32
N GLN A 286 -19.11 1.89 2.92
CA GLN A 286 -19.53 3.15 3.55
C GLN A 286 -19.90 2.93 5.03
N GLN A 287 -20.56 1.82 5.35
CA GLN A 287 -20.94 1.47 6.73
C GLN A 287 -19.80 0.82 7.52
N ASN A 288 -18.86 0.17 6.83
CA ASN A 288 -17.77 -0.61 7.42
C ASN A 288 -16.42 -0.25 6.76
N PRO A 289 -15.91 0.98 6.93
CA PRO A 289 -14.72 1.46 6.22
C PRO A 289 -13.44 0.68 6.55
N GLU A 290 -13.37 0.07 7.74
CA GLU A 290 -12.24 -0.74 8.20
C GLU A 290 -12.48 -2.26 8.08
N ALA A 291 -13.51 -2.70 7.34
CA ALA A 291 -13.82 -4.12 7.19
C ALA A 291 -12.65 -4.89 6.56
N ASP A 292 -12.32 -6.04 7.16
CA ASP A 292 -11.34 -6.95 6.58
C ASP A 292 -11.91 -7.58 5.28
N PRO A 293 -11.11 -7.74 4.21
CA PRO A 293 -11.57 -8.35 2.97
C PRO A 293 -12.24 -9.71 3.12
N GLN A 294 -11.89 -10.50 4.15
CA GLN A 294 -12.56 -11.78 4.42
C GLN A 294 -14.05 -11.62 4.71
N GLN A 295 -14.46 -10.52 5.33
CA GLN A 295 -15.86 -10.22 5.64
C GLN A 295 -16.68 -9.95 4.37
N TRP A 296 -16.04 -9.61 3.26
CA TRP A 296 -16.73 -9.33 1.99
C TRP A 296 -17.32 -10.59 1.35
N LEU A 297 -16.93 -11.79 1.79
CA LEU A 297 -17.51 -13.07 1.32
C LEU A 297 -19.01 -13.18 1.58
N GLU A 298 -19.54 -12.40 2.54
CA GLU A 298 -20.97 -12.34 2.82
C GLU A 298 -21.76 -11.60 1.71
N LEU A 299 -21.07 -10.84 0.86
CA LEU A 299 -21.69 -10.04 -0.20
C LEU A 299 -21.88 -10.87 -1.48
N LYS A 300 -23.14 -10.99 -1.93
CA LYS A 300 -23.50 -11.67 -3.18
C LYS A 300 -22.66 -11.19 -4.37
N GLY A 301 -21.94 -12.06 -5.07
CA GLY A 301 -21.13 -11.66 -6.24
C GLY A 301 -19.69 -11.25 -5.91
N ILE A 302 -19.31 -11.23 -4.63
CA ILE A 302 -17.90 -11.26 -4.20
C ILE A 302 -17.58 -12.69 -3.80
N GLY A 303 -16.54 -13.25 -4.41
CA GLY A 303 -16.09 -14.62 -4.13
C GLY A 303 -14.64 -14.66 -3.61
N PRO A 304 -14.13 -15.85 -3.26
CA PRO A 304 -12.80 -16.02 -2.70
C PRO A 304 -11.68 -15.39 -3.53
N TRP A 305 -11.75 -15.49 -4.87
CA TRP A 305 -10.76 -14.87 -5.74
C TRP A 305 -10.72 -13.34 -5.62
N THR A 306 -11.88 -12.67 -5.46
CA THR A 306 -11.96 -11.21 -5.29
C THR A 306 -11.31 -10.79 -3.96
N VAL A 307 -11.57 -11.57 -2.90
CA VAL A 307 -10.99 -11.35 -1.57
C VAL A 307 -9.47 -11.56 -1.58
N SER A 308 -8.99 -12.68 -2.13
CA SER A 308 -7.56 -12.95 -2.24
C SER A 308 -6.85 -11.90 -3.10
N TYR A 309 -7.48 -11.43 -4.19
CA TYR A 309 -6.93 -10.33 -4.98
C TYR A 309 -6.85 -9.03 -4.17
N ALA A 310 -7.86 -8.72 -3.35
CA ALA A 310 -7.85 -7.52 -2.51
C ALA A 310 -6.81 -7.58 -1.38
N GLN A 311 -6.60 -8.75 -0.78
CA GLN A 311 -5.51 -8.98 0.17
C GLN A 311 -4.14 -8.84 -0.52
N LEU A 312 -3.97 -9.51 -1.67
CA LEU A 312 -2.73 -9.49 -2.45
C LEU A 312 -2.38 -8.09 -2.95
N ARG A 313 -3.28 -7.39 -3.63
CA ARG A 313 -3.00 -6.06 -4.23
C ARG A 313 -3.27 -4.91 -3.28
N GLY A 314 -4.33 -4.99 -2.49
CA GLY A 314 -4.81 -3.89 -1.65
C GLY A 314 -4.21 -3.87 -0.25
N GLN A 315 -3.65 -4.98 0.22
CA GLN A 315 -2.93 -5.07 1.50
C GLN A 315 -1.47 -5.50 1.32
N SER A 316 -1.06 -5.90 0.10
CA SER A 316 0.29 -6.45 -0.16
C SER A 316 0.58 -7.67 0.70
N GLN A 317 -0.46 -8.49 0.95
CA GLN A 317 -0.32 -9.71 1.73
C GLN A 317 0.64 -10.67 1.02
N PRO A 318 1.72 -11.15 1.67
CA PRO A 318 2.76 -11.95 1.02
C PRO A 318 2.31 -13.38 0.66
N ASP A 319 1.29 -13.90 1.36
CA ASP A 319 0.87 -15.30 1.25
C ASP A 319 -0.55 -15.46 0.70
N CYS A 320 -0.78 -15.00 -0.54
CA CYS A 320 -2.03 -15.22 -1.27
C CYS A 320 -1.74 -15.93 -2.59
N PHE A 321 -1.66 -17.27 -2.57
CA PHE A 321 -1.48 -18.04 -3.79
C PHE A 321 -2.79 -18.17 -4.57
N LEU A 322 -2.86 -17.60 -5.78
CA LEU A 322 -4.05 -17.62 -6.63
C LEU A 322 -4.12 -18.88 -7.51
N ASP A 323 -4.13 -20.06 -6.89
CA ASP A 323 -4.18 -21.37 -7.56
C ASP A 323 -5.37 -21.55 -8.53
N LYS A 324 -6.45 -20.80 -8.31
CA LYS A 324 -7.65 -20.81 -9.17
C LYS A 324 -7.60 -19.84 -10.35
N ASP A 325 -6.61 -18.95 -10.41
CA ASP A 325 -6.43 -17.99 -11.49
C ASP A 325 -6.08 -18.69 -12.82
N LEU A 326 -6.63 -18.21 -13.94
CA LEU A 326 -6.49 -18.88 -15.23
C LEU A 326 -5.04 -18.95 -15.72
N VAL A 327 -4.25 -17.91 -15.44
CA VAL A 327 -2.84 -17.85 -15.85
C VAL A 327 -2.00 -18.77 -14.98
N VAL A 328 -2.21 -18.70 -13.66
CA VAL A 328 -1.58 -19.60 -12.67
C VAL A 328 -1.86 -21.07 -13.00
N LYS A 329 -3.13 -21.44 -13.20
CA LYS A 329 -3.53 -22.81 -13.57
C LYS A 329 -2.85 -23.34 -14.81
N LYS A 330 -2.62 -22.49 -15.82
CA LYS A 330 -1.94 -22.88 -17.06
C LYS A 330 -0.44 -23.11 -16.87
N ALA A 331 0.18 -22.39 -15.94
CA ALA A 331 1.61 -22.48 -15.68
C ALA A 331 1.98 -23.57 -14.65
N MET A 332 1.07 -23.90 -13.71
CA MET A 332 1.28 -24.91 -12.65
C MET A 332 1.78 -26.28 -13.13
N PRO A 333 1.36 -26.85 -14.29
CA PRO A 333 1.89 -28.13 -14.75
C PRO A 333 3.41 -28.18 -14.95
N ASN A 334 4.07 -27.03 -15.14
CA ASN A 334 5.53 -26.94 -15.24
C ASN A 334 6.24 -27.02 -13.88
N TYR A 335 5.50 -26.89 -12.77
CA TYR A 335 6.03 -26.87 -11.40
C TYR A 335 5.20 -27.79 -10.48
N PRO A 336 5.36 -29.13 -10.58
CA PRO A 336 4.47 -30.09 -9.89
C PRO A 336 4.45 -29.97 -8.36
N SER A 337 5.55 -29.50 -7.77
CA SER A 337 5.69 -29.30 -6.32
C SER A 337 5.04 -28.00 -5.82
N LEU A 338 4.67 -27.07 -6.72
CA LEU A 338 4.13 -25.77 -6.36
C LEU A 338 2.63 -25.87 -6.07
N ASN A 339 2.25 -25.59 -4.82
CA ASN A 339 0.86 -25.51 -4.38
C ASN A 339 0.75 -24.50 -3.22
N THR A 340 -0.48 -24.28 -2.73
CA THR A 340 -0.75 -23.31 -1.65
C THR A 340 0.09 -23.56 -0.39
N HIS A 341 0.38 -24.82 -0.05
CA HIS A 341 1.16 -25.15 1.15
C HIS A 341 2.66 -24.96 0.95
N THR A 342 3.21 -25.36 -0.20
CA THR A 342 4.64 -25.23 -0.48
C THR A 342 5.05 -23.79 -0.80
N ALA A 343 4.16 -23.03 -1.45
CA ALA A 343 4.39 -21.62 -1.75
C ALA A 343 4.36 -20.73 -0.50
N SER A 344 3.69 -21.16 0.57
CA SER A 344 3.65 -20.43 1.84
C SER A 344 5.05 -20.32 2.46
N PRO A 345 5.44 -19.15 3.01
CA PRO A 345 4.62 -17.96 3.26
C PRO A 345 4.63 -16.91 2.13
N TRP A 346 5.01 -17.29 0.91
CA TRP A 346 5.27 -16.40 -0.23
C TRP A 346 4.34 -16.64 -1.43
N GLY A 347 3.12 -17.13 -1.19
CA GLY A 347 2.14 -17.44 -2.24
C GLY A 347 1.84 -16.30 -3.22
N SER A 348 1.87 -15.04 -2.77
CA SER A 348 1.65 -13.89 -3.65
C SER A 348 2.81 -13.70 -4.63
N TYR A 349 4.05 -13.86 -4.18
CA TYR A 349 5.23 -13.76 -5.05
C TYR A 349 5.27 -14.88 -6.08
N ALA A 350 4.95 -16.11 -5.67
CA ALA A 350 4.78 -17.23 -6.61
C ALA A 350 3.76 -16.89 -7.70
N THR A 351 2.63 -16.28 -7.33
CA THR A 351 1.61 -15.81 -8.28
C THR A 351 2.17 -14.81 -9.28
N PHE A 352 2.94 -13.81 -8.84
CA PHE A 352 3.56 -12.83 -9.75
C PHE A 352 4.62 -13.43 -10.66
N HIS A 353 5.45 -14.36 -10.16
CA HIS A 353 6.41 -15.08 -11.00
C HIS A 353 5.71 -15.93 -12.07
N LEU A 354 4.55 -16.52 -11.79
CA LEU A 354 3.77 -17.24 -12.81
C LEU A 354 3.13 -16.29 -13.82
N TRP A 355 2.60 -15.14 -13.39
CA TRP A 355 2.05 -14.12 -14.29
C TRP A 355 3.10 -13.52 -15.22
N ASN A 356 4.35 -13.38 -14.79
CA ASN A 356 5.43 -12.84 -15.61
C ASN A 356 5.88 -13.79 -16.74
N GLN A 357 5.43 -15.05 -16.75
CA GLN A 357 5.80 -16.03 -17.78
C GLN A 357 4.87 -16.05 -18.99
N SER A 358 3.82 -15.21 -18.98
CA SER A 358 2.67 -15.28 -19.88
C SER A 358 2.66 -14.24 -20.98
#